data_AF-A0A856MDG9-F1
#
_entry.id   AF-A0A856MDG9-F1
#
_cell.length_a   1.000
_cell.length_b   1.000
_cell.length_c   1.000
_cell.angle_alpha   90.00
_cell.angle_beta   90.00
_cell.angle_gamma   90.00
#
_symmetry.space_group_name_H-M   'P 1'
#
loop_
_entity.id
_entity.type
_entity.pdbx_description
1 polymer ?
#
loop_
_entity_poly.entity_id
_entity_poly.type
_entity_poly.pdbx_seq_one_letter_code
_entity_poly.pdbx_strand_id
1 'polypeptide(L)'
;MKLNYQNNNIFTFVKVLSTVLITSAIGLELWNIYAVLTNTKVPSSLNPVFWIERFAVTIHFLEGVVAAFFAPSRKKTPLQYGTYTFFVGTIGLFELFQKEDDE
;
A
#
# COMPACT_ATOMS: atom_id res chain seq x y z
N MET A 1 -3.69 -2.96 -25.33
CA MET A 1 -2.45 -3.69 -25.07
C MET A 1 -2.73 -4.75 -24.01
N LYS A 2 -2.78 -6.04 -24.36
CA LYS A 2 -2.92 -7.14 -23.38
C LYS A 2 -1.57 -7.30 -22.68
N LEU A 3 -1.45 -6.80 -21.45
CA LEU A 3 -0.26 -7.02 -20.62
C LEU A 3 -0.30 -8.49 -20.14
N ASN A 4 0.67 -9.28 -20.60
CA ASN A 4 0.79 -10.69 -20.21
C ASN A 4 1.27 -10.76 -18.75
N TYR A 5 0.33 -10.96 -17.83
CA TYR A 5 0.42 -10.68 -16.39
C TYR A 5 1.28 -11.69 -15.61
N GLN A 6 1.47 -12.89 -16.14
CA GLN A 6 2.21 -13.95 -15.46
C GLN A 6 3.73 -13.78 -15.43
N ASN A 7 4.29 -12.77 -16.13
CA ASN A 7 5.76 -12.64 -16.22
C ASN A 7 6.27 -11.20 -16.37
N ASN A 8 5.85 -10.28 -15.51
CA ASN A 8 6.48 -8.95 -15.46
C ASN A 8 7.18 -8.73 -14.12
N ASN A 9 8.49 -8.98 -14.08
CA ASN A 9 9.39 -8.68 -12.95
C ASN A 9 9.16 -7.30 -12.34
N ILE A 10 8.69 -6.34 -13.14
CA ILE A 10 8.33 -4.98 -12.71
C ILE A 10 7.17 -4.96 -11.71
N PHE A 11 6.09 -5.72 -11.95
CA PHE A 11 4.94 -5.76 -11.02
C PHE A 11 5.36 -6.36 -9.68
N THR A 12 6.06 -7.48 -9.71
CA THR A 12 6.62 -8.11 -8.50
C THR A 12 7.55 -7.15 -7.76
N PHE A 13 8.43 -6.47 -8.48
CA PHE A 13 9.34 -5.47 -7.91
C PHE A 13 8.57 -4.32 -7.25
N VAL A 14 7.55 -3.76 -7.91
CA VAL A 14 6.73 -2.68 -7.36
C VAL A 14 6.01 -3.14 -6.08
N LYS A 15 5.46 -4.35 -6.05
CA LYS A 15 4.80 -4.89 -4.85
C LYS A 15 5.75 -4.99 -3.66
N VAL A 16 6.95 -5.54 -3.89
CA VAL A 16 7.98 -5.66 -2.86
C VAL A 16 8.44 -4.29 -2.38
N LEU A 17 8.78 -3.40 -3.32
CA LEU A 17 9.24 -2.05 -3.01
C LEU A 17 8.17 -1.26 -2.24
N SER A 18 6.93 -1.31 -2.70
CA SER A 18 5.79 -0.64 -2.06
C SER A 18 5.57 -1.14 -0.64
N THR A 19 5.59 -2.47 -0.44
CA THR A 19 5.46 -3.06 0.90
C THR A 19 6.57 -2.55 1.83
N VAL A 20 7.83 -2.57 1.37
CA VAL A 20 8.97 -2.07 2.16
C VAL A 20 8.81 -0.58 2.50
N LEU A 21 8.40 0.24 1.53
CA LEU A 21 8.21 1.68 1.73
C LEU A 21 7.06 1.98 2.70
N ILE A 22 5.91 1.33 2.58
CA ILE A 22 4.75 1.53 3.47
C ILE A 22 5.05 1.01 4.88
N THR A 23 5.71 -0.13 5.02
CA THR A 23 6.16 -0.61 6.34
C THR A 23 7.15 0.36 6.97
N SER A 24 8.10 0.89 6.19
CA SER A 24 9.07 1.88 6.68
C SER A 24 8.39 3.19 7.08
N ALA A 25 7.41 3.66 6.29
CA ALA A 25 6.61 4.84 6.58
C ALA A 25 5.84 4.72 7.91
N ILE A 26 5.20 3.57 8.13
CA ILE A 26 4.52 3.28 9.40
C ILE A 26 5.52 3.30 10.57
N GLY A 27 6.70 2.67 10.40
CA GLY A 27 7.75 2.68 11.42
C GLY A 27 8.27 4.08 11.73
N LEU A 28 8.48 4.91 10.71
CA LEU A 28 8.95 6.28 10.86
C LEU A 28 7.89 7.17 11.53
N GLU A 29 6.61 7.04 11.16
CA GLU A 29 5.52 7.77 11.82
C GLU A 29 5.37 7.32 13.28
N LEU A 30 5.49 6.02 13.59
CA LEU A 30 5.49 5.51 14.97
C LEU A 30 6.65 6.09 15.78
N TRP A 31 7.85 6.20 15.20
CA TRP A 31 8.97 6.87 15.86
C TRP A 31 8.68 8.35 16.11
N ASN A 32 8.09 9.06 15.14
CA ASN A 32 7.69 10.46 15.32
C ASN A 32 6.66 10.64 16.45
N ILE A 33 5.63 9.79 16.50
CA ILE A 33 4.65 9.79 17.60
C ILE A 33 5.36 9.54 18.94
N TYR A 34 6.25 8.55 19.01
CA TYR A 34 7.02 8.26 20.22
C TYR A 34 7.90 9.45 20.65
N ALA A 35 8.55 10.12 19.71
CA ALA A 35 9.38 11.28 19.99
C ALA A 35 8.54 12.45 20.54
N VAL A 36 7.36 12.71 19.97
CA VAL A 36 6.41 13.69 20.49
C VAL A 36 5.97 13.35 21.92
N LEU A 37 5.61 12.10 22.19
CA LEU A 37 5.18 11.65 23.52
C LEU A 37 6.28 11.75 24.59
N THR A 38 7.54 11.62 24.19
CA THR A 38 8.71 11.68 25.09
C THR A 38 9.39 13.05 25.12
N ASN A 39 8.84 14.05 24.42
CA ASN A 39 9.48 15.37 24.23
C ASN A 39 10.89 15.29 23.61
N THR A 40 11.16 14.23 22.85
CA THR A 40 12.39 14.05 22.08
C THR A 40 12.27 14.80 20.75
N LYS A 41 13.33 15.48 20.32
CA LYS A 41 13.33 16.21 19.05
C LYS A 41 13.62 15.28 17.88
N VAL A 42 12.74 15.27 16.88
CA VAL A 42 13.02 14.68 15.56
C VAL A 42 13.69 15.74 14.67
N PRO A 43 14.72 15.39 13.88
CA PRO A 43 15.34 16.34 12.96
C PRO A 43 14.33 16.96 12.00
N SER A 44 14.26 18.29 11.94
CA SER A 44 13.32 19.02 11.06
C SER A 44 13.60 18.79 9.56
N SER A 45 14.80 18.34 9.22
CA SER A 45 15.14 17.88 7.86
C SER A 45 14.30 16.69 7.39
N LEU A 46 13.67 15.95 8.31
CA LEU A 46 12.76 14.84 7.99
C LEU A 46 11.32 15.30 7.73
N ASN A 47 10.96 16.58 7.96
CA ASN A 47 9.60 17.06 7.73
C ASN A 47 9.06 16.78 6.31
N PRO A 48 9.84 16.96 5.22
CA PRO A 48 9.39 16.57 3.88
C PRO A 48 9.13 15.07 3.76
N VAL A 49 9.93 14.23 4.43
CA VAL A 49 9.74 12.77 4.45
C VAL A 49 8.44 12.40 5.15
N PHE A 50 8.16 13.00 6.32
CA PHE A 50 6.88 12.83 7.04
C PHE A 50 5.68 13.25 6.18
N TRP A 51 5.82 14.30 5.38
CA TRP A 51 4.74 14.74 4.50
C TRP A 51 4.46 13.71 3.39
N ILE A 52 5.51 13.23 2.72
CA ILE A 52 5.40 12.24 1.64
C ILE A 52 4.88 10.91 2.18
N GLU A 53 5.39 10.44 3.31
CA GLU A 53 4.99 9.15 3.84
C GLU A 53 3.52 9.15 4.27
N ARG A 54 3.04 10.21 4.91
CA ARG A 54 1.64 10.34 5.35
C ARG A 54 0.71 10.36 4.16
N PHE A 55 1.11 11.07 3.11
CA PHE A 55 0.37 11.07 1.85
C PHE A 55 0.30 9.66 1.25
N ALA A 56 1.43 8.96 1.15
CA ALA A 56 1.49 7.60 0.62
C ALA A 56 0.64 6.61 1.43
N VAL A 57 0.79 6.60 2.77
CA VAL A 57 0.01 5.72 3.66
C VAL A 57 -1.49 6.01 3.56
N THR A 58 -1.88 7.29 3.45
CA THR A 58 -3.29 7.67 3.29
C THR A 58 -3.88 7.17 1.98
N ILE A 59 -3.17 7.34 0.85
CA ILE A 59 -3.62 6.82 -0.44
C ILE A 59 -3.75 5.30 -0.39
N HIS A 60 -2.72 4.61 0.11
CA HIS A 60 -2.72 3.16 0.27
C HIS A 60 -3.87 2.67 1.15
N PHE A 61 -4.21 3.41 2.21
CA PHE A 61 -5.39 3.12 3.04
C PHE A 61 -6.69 3.22 2.24
N LEU A 62 -6.88 4.28 1.45
CA LEU A 62 -8.06 4.42 0.59
C LEU A 62 -8.14 3.30 -0.45
N GLU A 63 -7.01 2.92 -1.06
CA GLU A 63 -6.95 1.79 -1.99
C GLU A 63 -7.32 0.47 -1.31
N GLY A 64 -6.81 0.21 -0.10
CA GLY A 64 -7.18 -0.94 0.71
C GLY A 64 -8.67 -0.99 1.04
N VAL A 65 -9.28 0.16 1.37
CA VAL A 65 -10.73 0.27 1.61
C VAL A 65 -11.52 -0.04 0.35
N VAL A 66 -11.15 0.53 -0.80
CA VAL A 66 -11.78 0.24 -2.10
C VAL A 66 -11.67 -1.25 -2.41
N ALA A 67 -10.49 -1.85 -2.24
CA ALA A 67 -10.27 -3.27 -2.45
C ALA A 67 -11.14 -4.14 -1.54
N ALA A 68 -11.19 -3.85 -0.24
CA ALA A 68 -12.03 -4.59 0.70
C ALA A 68 -13.52 -4.51 0.32
N PHE A 69 -13.99 -3.34 -0.13
CA PHE A 69 -15.37 -3.14 -0.54
C PHE A 69 -15.73 -3.96 -1.79
N PHE A 70 -14.84 -4.01 -2.80
CA PHE A 70 -15.11 -4.72 -4.05
C PHE A 70 -14.70 -6.21 -4.03
N ALA A 71 -13.92 -6.66 -3.05
CA ALA A 71 -13.46 -8.05 -2.92
C ALA A 71 -14.57 -9.13 -3.01
N PRO A 72 -15.75 -8.98 -2.36
CA PRO A 72 -16.83 -9.97 -2.46
C PRO A 72 -17.32 -10.17 -3.90
N SER A 73 -17.37 -9.09 -4.70
CA SER A 73 -17.79 -9.14 -6.11
C SER A 73 -16.82 -9.92 -7.00
N ARG A 74 -15.62 -10.21 -6.48
CA ARG A 74 -14.54 -10.94 -7.15
C ARG A 74 -14.21 -12.27 -6.46
N LYS A 75 -15.12 -12.78 -5.62
CA LYS A 75 -14.94 -14.03 -4.84
C LYS A 75 -13.67 -14.01 -3.96
N LYS A 76 -13.23 -12.84 -3.48
CA LYS A 76 -12.09 -12.67 -2.56
C LYS A 76 -12.59 -12.26 -1.17
N THR A 77 -11.85 -12.63 -0.13
CA THR A 77 -12.14 -12.22 1.25
C THR A 77 -11.82 -10.73 1.46
N PRO A 78 -12.77 -9.89 1.92
CA PRO A 78 -12.59 -8.45 2.08
C PRO A 78 -11.36 -8.03 2.87
N LEU A 79 -11.23 -8.53 4.10
CA LEU A 79 -10.15 -8.14 4.99
C LEU A 79 -8.78 -8.53 4.42
N GLN A 80 -8.66 -9.76 3.91
CA GLN A 80 -7.42 -10.26 3.32
C GLN A 80 -7.01 -9.42 2.10
N TYR A 81 -7.94 -9.16 1.18
CA TYR A 81 -7.62 -8.48 -0.07
C TYR A 81 -7.43 -6.97 0.12
N GLY A 82 -8.15 -6.37 1.07
CA GLY A 82 -7.95 -4.99 1.50
C GLY A 82 -6.59 -4.77 2.15
N THR A 83 -6.18 -5.65 3.09
CA THR A 83 -4.84 -5.58 3.70
C THR A 83 -3.75 -5.80 2.67
N TYR A 84 -3.91 -6.76 1.76
CA TYR A 84 -2.99 -6.95 0.65
C TYR A 84 -2.83 -5.65 -0.16
N THR A 85 -3.94 -5.08 -0.61
CA THR A 85 -3.94 -3.84 -1.42
C THR A 85 -3.37 -2.65 -0.65
N PHE A 86 -3.60 -2.54 0.66
CA PHE A 86 -2.97 -1.52 1.48
C PHE A 86 -1.44 -1.55 1.38
N PHE A 87 -0.81 -2.73 1.33
CA PHE A 87 0.65 -2.81 1.22
C PHE A 87 1.17 -2.71 -0.21
N VAL A 88 0.45 -3.25 -1.19
CA VAL A 88 0.90 -3.29 -2.59
C VAL A 88 0.40 -2.14 -3.45
N GLY A 89 -0.51 -1.33 -2.91
CA GLY A 89 -1.10 -0.15 -3.53
C GLY A 89 -1.97 -0.47 -4.74
N THR A 90 -1.95 0.42 -5.73
CA THR A 90 -2.74 0.33 -6.97
C THR A 90 -2.59 -1.01 -7.69
N ILE A 91 -1.45 -1.72 -7.55
CA ILE A 91 -1.29 -3.06 -8.12
C ILE A 91 -2.34 -4.03 -7.58
N GLY A 92 -2.67 -3.96 -6.28
CA GLY A 92 -3.73 -4.78 -5.69
C GLY A 92 -5.11 -4.45 -6.27
N LEU A 93 -5.41 -3.18 -6.53
CA LEU A 93 -6.65 -2.80 -7.22
C LEU A 93 -6.68 -3.30 -8.67
N PHE A 94 -5.56 -3.19 -9.39
CA PHE A 94 -5.46 -3.69 -10.75
C PHE A 94 -5.71 -5.20 -10.81
N GLU A 95 -5.07 -5.96 -9.90
CA GLU A 95 -5.27 -7.40 -9.77
C GLU A 95 -6.72 -7.77 -9.41
N LEU A 96 -7.43 -6.93 -8.66
CA LEU A 96 -8.83 -7.17 -8.28
C LEU A 96 -9.78 -7.04 -9.47
N PHE A 97 -9.54 -6.05 -10.33
CA PHE A 97 -10.44 -5.70 -11.42
C PHE A 97 -10.04 -6.30 -12.77
N GLN A 98 -8.84 -6.87 -12.87
CA GLN A 98 -8.45 -7.67 -14.03
C GLN A 98 -9.37 -8.89 -14.11
N LYS A 99 -10.06 -9.05 -15.25
CA LYS A 99 -10.85 -10.26 -15.51
C LYS A 99 -9.90 -11.46 -15.56
N GLU A 100 -10.28 -12.54 -14.87
CA GLU A 100 -9.83 -13.88 -15.26
C GLU A 100 -10.39 -14.11 -16.66
N ASP A 101 -9.57 -13.83 -17.68
CA ASP A 101 -9.84 -14.12 -19.10
C ASP A 101 -9.77 -15.64 -19.34
N ASP A 102 -10.31 -16.48 -18.44
CA ASP A 102 -10.25 -17.95 -18.53
C ASP A 102 -11.45 -18.58 -17.79
N GLU A 103 -12.66 -18.42 -18.33
CA GLU A 103 -13.75 -19.42 -18.25
C GLU A 103 -14.35 -19.61 -19.65
#